data_AF-A0A538A1U1-F1
#
_entry.id   AF-A0A538A1U1-F1
#
_cell.length_a   1.000
_cell.length_b   1.000
_cell.length_c   1.000
_cell.angle_alpha   90.00
_cell.angle_beta   90.00
_cell.angle_gamma   90.00
#
_symmetry.space_group_name_H-M   'P 1'
#
loop_
_entity.id
_entity.type
_entity.pdbx_description
1 polymer ?
#
loop_
_entity_poly.entity_id
_entity_poly.type
_entity_poly.pdbx_seq_one_letter_code
_entity_poly.pdbx_strand_id
1 'polypeptide(L)'
;MHGRAAEISDPGALGWEVVWEALKTEEPVDDPNTIAQELGLDEERELHLPKQVGGYATEMSGTRHGRSVKLRLGVMPSIWRNQPATEVELDSPVTPFSVHADDGRMVMESGALPEVDEVLAELAESPNVWHDVVVEGGPDGILARRPIKMKSHPQGYVYDLWLVERLADKLGA
;
A
#
# COMPACT_ATOMS: atom_id res chain seq x y z
N MET A 1 -0.04 2.15 19.52
CA MET A 1 1.36 2.51 19.19
C MET A 1 1.33 3.39 17.96
N HIS A 2 0.57 4.49 17.99
CA HIS A 2 0.19 5.23 16.78
C HIS A 2 1.37 6.03 16.20
N GLY A 3 1.38 6.20 14.89
CA GLY A 3 2.38 7.00 14.18
C GLY A 3 3.81 6.45 14.26
N ARG A 4 4.01 5.18 14.64
CA ARG A 4 5.33 4.55 14.79
C ARG A 4 5.74 3.70 13.57
N ALA A 5 4.98 3.76 12.47
CA ALA A 5 5.29 3.04 11.24
C ALA A 5 6.73 3.26 10.76
N ALA A 6 7.28 4.46 10.94
CA ALA A 6 8.67 4.80 10.59
C ALA A 6 9.75 4.07 11.41
N GLU A 7 9.40 3.52 12.57
CA GLU A 7 10.30 2.75 13.44
C GLU A 7 10.34 1.26 13.09
N ILE A 8 9.39 0.78 12.27
CA ILE A 8 9.40 -0.59 11.77
C ILE A 8 10.40 -0.65 10.62
N SER A 9 11.37 -1.56 10.68
CA SER A 9 12.32 -1.81 9.57
C SER A 9 11.84 -2.93 8.64
N ASP A 10 11.23 -3.97 9.21
CA ASP A 10 10.68 -5.11 8.47
C ASP A 10 9.27 -5.43 8.98
N PRO A 11 8.20 -4.97 8.28
CA PRO A 11 6.84 -5.29 8.68
C PRO A 11 6.49 -6.75 8.41
N GLY A 12 7.23 -7.45 7.55
CA GLY A 12 6.98 -8.85 7.19
C GLY A 12 7.24 -9.83 8.35
N ALA A 13 7.98 -9.39 9.36
CA ALA A 13 8.23 -10.10 10.62
C ALA A 13 7.14 -9.86 11.69
N LEU A 14 6.18 -8.97 11.43
CA LEU A 14 5.13 -8.57 12.36
C LEU A 14 3.76 -9.07 11.90
N GLY A 15 2.83 -9.25 12.84
CA GLY A 15 1.42 -9.46 12.52
C GLY A 15 0.79 -8.18 11.96
N TRP A 16 -0.18 -8.33 11.06
CA TRP A 16 -0.81 -7.18 10.38
C TRP A 16 -1.46 -6.20 11.36
N GLU A 17 -1.97 -6.69 12.50
CA GLU A 17 -2.55 -5.87 13.56
C GLU A 17 -1.52 -4.90 14.16
N VAL A 18 -0.27 -5.35 14.30
CA VAL A 18 0.81 -4.51 14.83
C VAL A 18 1.19 -3.41 13.84
N VAL A 19 1.26 -3.77 12.55
CA VAL A 19 1.55 -2.81 11.47
C VAL A 19 0.40 -1.81 11.33
N TRP A 20 -0.84 -2.28 11.40
CA TRP A 20 -2.06 -1.46 11.39
C TRP A 20 -2.03 -0.40 12.50
N GLU A 21 -1.82 -0.82 13.75
CA GLU A 21 -1.74 0.08 14.90
C GLU A 21 -0.59 1.10 14.80
N ALA A 22 0.49 0.75 14.10
CA ALA A 22 1.61 1.66 13.85
C ALA A 22 1.31 2.70 12.77
N LEU A 23 0.44 2.37 11.81
CA LEU A 23 0.04 3.23 10.69
C LEU A 23 -1.05 4.26 11.06
N LYS A 24 -1.82 4.02 12.12
CA LYS A 24 -2.83 4.98 12.58
C LYS A 24 -2.19 6.32 12.92
N THR A 25 -2.81 7.41 12.45
CA THR A 25 -2.33 8.78 12.65
C THR A 25 -3.22 9.61 13.56
N GLU A 26 -4.48 9.21 13.74
CA GLU A 26 -5.46 9.91 14.57
C GLU A 26 -5.53 9.33 15.98
N GLU A 27 -5.93 10.16 16.95
CA GLU A 27 -6.26 9.68 18.29
C GLU A 27 -7.49 8.75 18.25
N PRO A 28 -7.56 7.70 19.10
CA PRO A 28 -8.75 6.88 19.19
C PRO A 28 -9.95 7.75 19.58
N VAL A 29 -10.91 7.89 18.66
CA VAL A 29 -12.25 8.34 19.03
C VAL A 29 -12.99 7.17 19.67
N ASP A 30 -13.96 7.44 20.55
CA ASP A 30 -14.67 6.40 21.31
C ASP A 30 -15.39 5.36 20.41
N ASP A 31 -15.59 5.67 19.13
CA ASP A 31 -16.13 4.75 18.11
C ASP A 31 -15.67 5.19 16.70
N PRO A 32 -14.51 4.74 16.17
CA PRO A 32 -14.12 5.06 14.81
C PRO A 32 -15.07 4.34 13.87
N ASN A 33 -15.92 5.09 13.19
CA ASN A 33 -16.99 4.49 12.41
C ASN A 33 -16.49 3.85 11.10
N THR A 34 -15.22 4.08 10.70
CA THR A 34 -14.67 3.51 9.47
C THR A 34 -13.14 3.29 9.48
N ILE A 35 -12.65 2.45 8.55
CA ILE A 35 -11.22 2.16 8.30
C ILE A 35 -10.47 3.45 7.90
N ALA A 36 -11.11 4.31 7.10
CA ALA A 36 -10.52 5.59 6.68
C ALA A 36 -10.11 6.45 7.88
N GLN A 37 -10.99 6.57 8.89
CA GLN A 37 -10.74 7.42 10.04
C GLN A 37 -9.55 6.94 10.88
N GLU A 38 -9.39 5.63 11.09
CA GLU A 38 -8.24 5.10 11.85
C GLU A 38 -6.91 5.42 11.16
N LEU A 39 -6.90 5.42 9.82
CA LEU A 39 -5.73 5.78 9.00
C LEU A 39 -5.59 7.29 8.78
N GLY A 40 -6.42 8.14 9.39
CA GLY A 40 -6.40 9.59 9.11
C GLY A 40 -6.66 9.92 7.65
N LEU A 41 -7.52 9.15 6.98
CA LEU A 41 -8.04 9.44 5.66
C LEU A 41 -9.38 10.20 5.80
N ASP A 42 -9.57 11.21 4.95
CA ASP A 42 -10.64 12.20 5.07
C ASP A 42 -11.98 11.70 4.49
N GLU A 43 -11.91 10.90 3.43
CA GLU A 43 -13.06 10.44 2.66
C GLU A 43 -13.08 8.91 2.57
N GLU A 44 -14.29 8.35 2.62
CA GLU A 44 -14.56 6.95 2.28
C GLU A 44 -15.79 6.91 1.37
N ARG A 45 -15.68 6.21 0.24
CA ARG A 45 -16.79 6.03 -0.71
C ARG A 45 -16.81 4.64 -1.31
N GLU A 46 -18.03 4.12 -1.48
CA GLU A 46 -18.25 2.92 -2.27
C GLU A 46 -18.24 3.29 -3.76
N LEU A 47 -17.39 2.59 -4.52
CA LEU A 47 -17.31 2.66 -5.97
C LEU A 47 -18.16 1.56 -6.58
N HIS A 48 -19.28 1.97 -7.20
CA HIS A 48 -20.07 1.07 -8.04
C HIS A 48 -19.41 0.89 -9.39
N LEU A 49 -18.97 -0.32 -9.67
CA LEU A 49 -18.32 -0.63 -10.93
C LEU A 49 -19.33 -1.01 -12.01
N PRO A 50 -18.99 -0.84 -13.30
CA PRO A 50 -19.88 -1.20 -14.39
C PRO A 50 -20.36 -2.65 -14.28
N LYS A 51 -21.64 -2.89 -14.61
CA LYS A 51 -22.30 -4.21 -14.50
C LYS A 51 -21.54 -5.36 -15.19
N GLN A 52 -20.73 -5.07 -16.22
CA GLN A 52 -19.93 -6.09 -16.90
C GLN A 52 -18.81 -6.68 -16.03
N VAL A 53 -18.38 -5.95 -15.00
CA VAL A 53 -17.28 -6.34 -14.09
C VAL A 53 -17.83 -7.00 -12.82
N GLY A 54 -19.03 -6.62 -12.39
CA GLY A 54 -19.71 -7.26 -11.25
C GLY A 54 -18.91 -7.16 -9.95
N GLY A 55 -18.66 -5.94 -9.47
CA GLY A 55 -17.92 -5.70 -8.24
C GLY A 55 -18.27 -4.38 -7.55
N TYR A 56 -17.93 -4.29 -6.28
CA TYR A 56 -17.83 -3.06 -5.51
C TYR A 56 -16.37 -2.90 -5.09
N ALA A 57 -15.92 -1.66 -4.98
CA ALA A 57 -14.68 -1.32 -4.31
C ALA A 57 -14.96 -0.20 -3.30
N THR A 58 -14.21 -0.16 -2.22
CA THR A 58 -14.19 0.98 -1.30
C THR A 58 -12.94 1.78 -1.62
N GLU A 59 -13.11 3.06 -1.94
CA GLU A 59 -12.01 4.00 -2.01
C GLU A 59 -11.99 4.83 -0.73
N MET A 60 -10.84 4.90 -0.10
CA MET A 60 -10.54 5.80 1.01
C MET A 60 -9.45 6.76 0.57
N SER A 61 -9.59 8.04 0.85
CA SER A 61 -8.59 9.03 0.43
C SER A 61 -8.43 10.13 1.47
N GLY A 62 -7.23 10.67 1.58
CA GLY A 62 -6.94 11.79 2.46
C GLY A 62 -5.48 12.21 2.39
N THR A 63 -5.06 13.03 3.33
CA THR A 63 -3.66 13.50 3.41
C THR A 63 -2.91 12.80 4.54
N ARG A 64 -1.85 12.06 4.20
CA ARG A 64 -0.94 11.43 5.16
C ARG A 64 0.48 11.92 4.94
N HIS A 65 1.16 12.33 6.01
CA HIS A 65 2.53 12.85 5.96
C HIS A 65 2.74 13.99 4.92
N GLY A 66 1.72 14.82 4.71
CA GLY A 66 1.74 15.92 3.74
C GLY A 66 1.49 15.51 2.28
N ARG A 67 1.11 14.25 2.03
CA ARG A 67 0.91 13.67 0.69
C ARG A 67 -0.51 13.15 0.54
N SER A 68 -1.09 13.30 -0.64
CA SER A 68 -2.39 12.72 -0.96
C SER A 68 -2.22 11.20 -1.10
N VAL A 69 -3.02 10.45 -0.37
CA VAL A 69 -3.03 8.98 -0.37
C VAL A 69 -4.43 8.50 -0.76
N LYS A 70 -4.50 7.50 -1.64
CA LYS A 70 -5.71 6.78 -1.98
C LYS A 70 -5.51 5.29 -1.75
N LEU A 71 -6.42 4.68 -0.99
CA LEU A 71 -6.48 3.25 -0.74
C LEU A 71 -7.75 2.70 -1.40
N ARG A 72 -7.61 1.79 -2.36
CA ARG A 72 -8.74 1.14 -3.03
C ARG A 72 -8.78 -0.33 -2.66
N LEU A 73 -9.83 -0.74 -1.97
CA LEU A 73 -10.06 -2.11 -1.52
C LEU A 73 -11.23 -2.72 -2.31
N GLY A 74 -11.04 -3.93 -2.84
CA GLY A 74 -12.12 -4.65 -3.53
C GLY A 74 -11.87 -4.84 -5.01
N VAL A 75 -12.91 -5.21 -5.75
CA VAL A 75 -12.77 -5.78 -7.09
C VAL A 75 -12.59 -4.68 -8.15
N MET A 76 -11.44 -4.02 -8.22
CA MET A 76 -11.18 -3.04 -9.27
C MET A 76 -10.86 -3.71 -10.62
N PRO A 77 -11.42 -3.26 -11.75
CA PRO A 77 -10.85 -3.55 -13.05
C PRO A 77 -9.58 -2.70 -13.20
N SER A 78 -8.43 -3.28 -12.86
CA SER A 78 -7.14 -2.67 -13.19
C SER A 78 -7.11 -2.33 -14.69
N ILE A 79 -6.84 -1.06 -15.02
CA ILE A 79 -6.64 -0.55 -16.41
C ILE A 79 -5.56 -1.39 -17.14
N TRP A 80 -4.69 -2.05 -16.38
CA TRP A 80 -3.56 -2.79 -16.89
C TRP A 80 -3.78 -4.29 -17.07
N ARG A 81 -4.73 -4.94 -16.37
CA ARG A 81 -4.91 -6.41 -16.45
C ARG A 81 -6.33 -6.98 -16.32
N ASN A 82 -7.38 -6.16 -16.18
CA ASN A 82 -8.76 -6.67 -16.07
C ASN A 82 -8.95 -7.70 -14.93
N GLN A 83 -8.14 -7.58 -13.86
CA GLN A 83 -8.15 -8.47 -12.70
C GLN A 83 -8.43 -7.67 -11.42
N PRO A 84 -9.22 -8.23 -10.47
CA PRO A 84 -9.44 -7.64 -9.16
C PRO A 84 -8.12 -7.42 -8.42
N ALA A 85 -7.89 -6.21 -7.89
CA ALA A 85 -6.71 -5.87 -7.11
C ALA A 85 -7.01 -4.84 -6.03
N THR A 86 -6.27 -4.89 -4.92
CA THR A 86 -6.15 -3.76 -4.00
C THR A 86 -5.05 -2.82 -4.49
N GLU A 87 -5.26 -1.53 -4.32
CA GLU A 87 -4.30 -0.49 -4.73
C GLU A 87 -4.04 0.48 -3.59
N VAL A 88 -2.78 0.87 -3.43
CA VAL A 88 -2.38 2.00 -2.59
C VAL A 88 -1.60 2.98 -3.46
N GLU A 89 -2.10 4.20 -3.56
CA GLU A 89 -1.59 5.26 -4.41
C GLU A 89 -1.18 6.43 -3.51
N LEU A 90 0.02 6.96 -3.74
CA LEU A 90 0.53 8.15 -3.07
C LEU A 90 0.92 9.16 -4.16
N ASP A 91 0.24 10.30 -4.18
CA ASP A 91 0.38 11.33 -5.21
C ASP A 91 1.62 12.21 -4.92
N SER A 92 2.82 11.68 -5.13
CA SER A 92 4.07 12.43 -5.06
C SER A 92 5.03 11.99 -6.17
N PRO A 93 5.37 12.87 -7.14
CA PRO A 93 6.25 12.52 -8.25
C PRO A 93 7.62 12.02 -7.78
N VAL A 94 8.05 10.88 -8.31
CA VAL A 94 9.37 10.29 -8.03
C VAL A 94 10.08 9.91 -9.32
N THR A 95 11.40 9.69 -9.21
CA THR A 95 12.16 9.07 -10.30
C THR A 95 11.57 7.68 -10.60
N PRO A 96 11.36 7.32 -11.89
CA PRO A 96 10.71 6.07 -12.22
C PRO A 96 11.44 4.84 -11.67
N PHE A 97 10.68 3.92 -11.09
CA PHE A 97 11.17 2.61 -10.64
C PHE A 97 10.06 1.56 -10.70
N SER A 98 10.46 0.29 -10.69
CA SER A 98 9.55 -0.86 -10.68
C SER A 98 10.09 -1.90 -9.70
N VAL A 99 9.27 -2.28 -8.72
CA VAL A 99 9.54 -3.33 -7.73
C VAL A 99 8.46 -4.38 -7.86
N HIS A 100 8.86 -5.65 -7.79
CA HIS A 100 7.93 -6.77 -7.77
C HIS A 100 8.36 -7.81 -6.74
N ALA A 101 7.42 -8.65 -6.35
CA ALA A 101 7.71 -9.80 -5.51
C ALA A 101 8.29 -10.96 -6.32
N ASP A 102 9.43 -11.50 -5.88
CA ASP A 102 10.05 -12.73 -6.38
C ASP A 102 10.40 -13.64 -5.20
N ASP A 103 9.85 -14.85 -5.20
CA ASP A 103 9.97 -15.86 -4.12
C ASP A 103 9.81 -15.29 -2.69
N GLY A 104 8.85 -14.38 -2.51
CA GLY A 104 8.59 -13.74 -1.21
C GLY A 104 9.57 -12.64 -0.80
N ARG A 105 10.44 -12.20 -1.72
CA ARG A 105 11.30 -11.02 -1.57
C ARG A 105 10.82 -9.92 -2.49
N MET A 106 10.94 -8.67 -2.06
CA MET A 106 10.72 -7.53 -2.94
C MET A 106 12.01 -7.24 -3.70
N VAL A 107 11.95 -7.22 -5.02
CA VAL A 107 13.09 -7.01 -5.91
C VAL A 107 12.81 -5.89 -6.90
N MET A 108 13.80 -5.07 -7.17
CA MET A 108 13.70 -3.97 -8.13
C MET A 108 14.12 -4.44 -9.53
N GLU A 109 13.38 -4.03 -10.57
CA GLU A 109 13.78 -4.25 -11.96
C GLU A 109 15.02 -3.39 -12.31
N SER A 110 15.78 -3.79 -13.34
CA SER A 110 17.06 -3.14 -13.69
C SER A 110 16.94 -1.62 -13.87
N GLY A 111 17.81 -0.87 -13.19
CA GLY A 111 17.77 0.60 -13.11
C GLY A 111 17.84 1.14 -11.69
N ALA A 112 18.48 0.40 -10.78
CA ALA A 112 18.36 0.54 -9.34
C ALA A 112 18.58 1.97 -8.83
N LEU A 113 17.53 2.55 -8.25
CA LEU A 113 17.67 3.72 -7.39
C LEU A 113 18.25 3.24 -6.05
N PRO A 114 19.45 3.68 -5.63
CA PRO A 114 20.07 3.24 -4.38
C PRO A 114 19.14 3.40 -3.18
N GLU A 115 18.34 4.46 -3.16
CA GLU A 115 17.35 4.74 -2.14
C GLU A 115 16.30 3.63 -2.01
N VAL A 116 15.78 3.14 -3.15
CA VAL A 116 14.81 2.04 -3.17
C VAL A 116 15.47 0.74 -2.74
N ASP A 117 16.67 0.44 -3.27
CA ASP A 117 17.43 -0.77 -2.92
C ASP A 117 17.72 -0.86 -1.41
N GLU A 118 18.08 0.27 -0.79
CA GLU A 118 18.30 0.35 0.66
C GLU A 118 17.04 -0.02 1.46
N VAL A 119 15.84 0.40 1.02
CA VAL A 119 14.58 0.02 1.68
C VAL A 119 14.32 -1.47 1.50
N LEU A 120 14.49 -2.01 0.29
CA LEU A 120 14.22 -3.42 0.02
C LEU A 120 15.21 -4.35 0.74
N ALA A 121 16.45 -3.92 0.94
CA ALA A 121 17.47 -4.67 1.68
C ALA A 121 17.16 -4.83 3.18
N GLU A 122 16.32 -3.95 3.75
CA GLU A 122 15.82 -4.08 5.13
C GLU A 122 14.73 -5.16 5.25
N LEU A 123 14.09 -5.56 4.15
CA LEU A 123 12.96 -6.49 4.14
C LEU A 123 13.45 -7.94 4.09
N ALA A 124 13.09 -8.73 5.10
CA ALA A 124 13.29 -10.16 5.02
C ALA A 124 12.33 -10.80 4.01
N GLU A 125 12.69 -12.02 3.59
CA GLU A 125 11.80 -12.86 2.82
C GLU A 125 10.54 -13.19 3.63
N SER A 126 9.38 -12.81 3.10
CA SER A 126 8.09 -13.08 3.72
C SER A 126 7.07 -13.42 2.62
N PRO A 127 7.02 -14.69 2.17
CA PRO A 127 6.15 -15.11 1.08
C PRO A 127 4.67 -14.84 1.35
N ASN A 128 4.22 -14.86 2.61
CA ASN A 128 2.82 -14.58 2.93
C ASN A 128 2.46 -13.09 2.88
N VAL A 129 3.45 -12.20 2.96
CA VAL A 129 3.28 -10.75 2.97
C VAL A 129 3.52 -10.17 1.59
N TRP A 130 4.64 -10.52 0.96
CA TRP A 130 5.06 -9.90 -0.30
C TRP A 130 4.46 -10.54 -1.54
N HIS A 131 3.78 -11.68 -1.46
CA HIS A 131 3.25 -12.37 -2.64
C HIS A 131 2.38 -11.51 -3.56
N ASP A 132 2.72 -11.56 -4.85
CA ASP A 132 2.06 -10.86 -5.95
C ASP A 132 2.06 -9.31 -5.86
N VAL A 133 2.85 -8.72 -4.95
CA VAL A 133 2.96 -7.25 -4.86
C VAL A 133 3.77 -6.73 -6.03
N VAL A 134 3.27 -5.65 -6.63
CA VAL A 134 4.00 -4.83 -7.58
C VAL A 134 3.91 -3.38 -7.12
N VAL A 135 5.03 -2.67 -7.10
CA VAL A 135 5.11 -1.25 -6.76
C VAL A 135 5.79 -0.51 -7.91
N GLU A 136 5.14 0.51 -8.43
CA GLU A 136 5.68 1.37 -9.49
C GLU A 136 5.76 2.80 -8.97
N GLY A 137 6.89 3.45 -9.21
CA GLY A 137 7.07 4.88 -8.97
C GLY A 137 7.20 5.63 -10.29
N GLY A 138 6.74 6.88 -10.33
CA GLY A 138 6.89 7.74 -11.50
C GLY A 138 6.31 9.15 -11.30
N PRO A 139 6.01 9.88 -12.41
CA PRO A 139 5.56 11.26 -12.34
C PRO A 139 4.19 11.44 -11.67
N ASP A 140 3.36 10.39 -11.64
CA ASP A 140 2.03 10.42 -11.03
C ASP A 140 2.06 10.07 -9.54
N GLY A 141 3.15 9.51 -9.03
CA GLY A 141 3.18 8.99 -7.67
C GLY A 141 3.90 7.66 -7.50
N ILE A 142 3.63 7.03 -6.35
CA ILE A 142 3.96 5.64 -6.07
C ILE A 142 2.66 4.84 -5.98
N LEU A 143 2.59 3.73 -6.70
CA LEU A 143 1.42 2.86 -6.77
C LEU A 143 1.82 1.42 -6.40
N ALA A 144 1.33 0.93 -5.27
CA ALA A 144 1.37 -0.48 -4.91
C ALA A 144 0.08 -1.18 -5.34
N ARG A 145 0.22 -2.38 -5.90
CA ARG A 145 -0.91 -3.19 -6.39
C ARG A 145 -0.75 -4.64 -5.96
N ARG A 146 -1.88 -5.25 -5.59
CA ARG A 146 -1.93 -6.66 -5.23
C ARG A 146 -3.20 -7.32 -5.78
N PRO A 147 -3.08 -8.36 -6.62
CA PRO A 147 -4.21 -9.15 -7.08
C PRO A 147 -4.99 -9.78 -5.92
N ILE A 148 -6.33 -9.74 -6.00
CA ILE A 148 -7.21 -10.45 -5.07
C ILE A 148 -7.42 -11.88 -5.59
N LYS A 149 -6.72 -12.84 -4.99
CA LYS A 149 -6.78 -14.28 -5.27
C LYS A 149 -7.18 -15.02 -3.99
N MET A 150 -7.57 -16.29 -4.10
CA MET A 150 -7.91 -17.14 -2.92
C MET A 150 -6.78 -17.24 -1.88
N LYS A 151 -5.52 -17.04 -2.28
CA LYS A 151 -4.33 -17.10 -1.40
C LYS A 151 -3.81 -15.72 -0.99
N SER A 152 -4.47 -14.63 -1.38
CA SER A 152 -4.01 -13.29 -1.03
C SER A 152 -4.18 -13.03 0.46
N HIS A 153 -3.21 -12.35 1.07
CA HIS A 153 -3.34 -11.87 2.45
C HIS A 153 -4.51 -10.87 2.49
N PRO A 154 -5.59 -11.11 3.27
CA PRO A 154 -6.79 -10.27 3.18
C PRO A 154 -6.54 -8.83 3.64
N GLN A 155 -5.48 -8.62 4.44
CA GLN A 155 -5.02 -7.33 4.97
C GLN A 155 -3.68 -6.93 4.34
N GLY A 156 -3.36 -7.46 3.15
CA GLY A 156 -2.11 -7.18 2.43
C GLY A 156 -1.88 -5.68 2.22
N TYR A 157 -2.96 -4.92 2.04
CA TYR A 157 -2.95 -3.48 1.84
C TYR A 157 -2.29 -2.69 3.00
N VAL A 158 -2.26 -3.26 4.21
CA VAL A 158 -1.58 -2.65 5.37
C VAL A 158 -0.07 -2.59 5.15
N TYR A 159 0.50 -3.68 4.64
CA TYR A 159 1.91 -3.75 4.28
C TYR A 159 2.21 -2.91 3.04
N ASP A 160 1.28 -2.89 2.08
CA ASP A 160 1.40 -2.11 0.85
C ASP A 160 1.43 -0.60 1.18
N LEU A 161 0.57 -0.12 2.09
CA LEU A 161 0.56 1.26 2.59
C LEU A 161 1.88 1.61 3.30
N TRP A 162 2.33 0.77 4.23
CA TRP A 162 3.61 0.98 4.89
C TRP A 162 4.77 1.10 3.88
N LEU A 163 4.79 0.22 2.87
CA LEU A 163 5.87 0.18 1.88
C LEU A 163 5.89 1.45 1.01
N VAL A 164 4.75 1.92 0.51
CA VAL A 164 4.72 3.13 -0.33
C VAL A 164 5.08 4.39 0.46
N GLU A 165 4.67 4.48 1.73
CA GLU A 165 5.06 5.59 2.60
C GLU A 165 6.56 5.58 2.90
N ARG A 166 7.12 4.40 3.20
CA ARG A 166 8.56 4.21 3.44
C ARG A 166 9.39 4.59 2.21
N LEU A 167 8.95 4.18 1.02
CA LEU A 167 9.61 4.54 -0.24
C LEU A 167 9.51 6.05 -0.52
N ALA A 168 8.34 6.67 -0.31
CA ALA A 168 8.17 8.11 -0.49
C ALA A 168 9.10 8.91 0.42
N ASP A 169 9.18 8.54 1.71
CA ASP A 169 10.08 9.18 2.67
C ASP A 169 11.55 9.03 2.26
N LYS A 170 11.96 7.85 1.82
CA LYS A 170 13.33 7.58 1.39
C LYS A 170 13.71 8.36 0.12
N LEU A 171 12.75 8.56 -0.78
CA LEU A 171 12.93 9.32 -2.02
C LEU A 171 12.79 10.83 -1.83
N GLY A 172 12.47 11.31 -0.62
CA GLY A 172 12.29 12.74 -0.33
C GLY A 172 11.06 13.35 -1.01
N ALA A 173 10.06 12.51 -1.30
CA ALA A 173 8.78 12.88 -1.88
C ALA A 173 7.83 13.53 -0.86
#